data_AF-U1PBF2-F1
#
_entry.id   AF-U1PBF2-F1
#
_cell.length_a   1.000
_cell.length_b   1.000
_cell.length_c   1.000
_cell.angle_alpha   90.00
_cell.angle_beta   90.00
_cell.angle_gamma   90.00
#
_symmetry.space_group_name_H-M   'P 1'
#
loop_
_entity.id
_entity.type
_entity.pdbx_description
1 polymer ?
#
loop_
_entity_poly.entity_id
_entity_poly.type
_entity_poly.pdbx_seq_one_letter_code
_entity_poly.pdbx_strand_id
1 'polypeptide(L)'
;MHTNDNGHYAATVAAIAERDYEAAGDASSRAGWSVLADPRDDHETFDTDDRGTIGDGLRHLLTAALCYRVAGLSARATRRATGGIAVAGDLGATMATPVQAACFDEFVADFRVAGGLDGAADAYTATAEAYRTAADETTDPQTVGATPLFLAAAAPAKQLARTLDNGEIAIEWEDLHGDDPADPGAFLAARAEFKRQRFPSLVDGCVAEGVLAAPRGTTEYATDHHRCPACGSRDVNWIADSTLCLRCSRPTDPQ
;
A
#
# COMPACT_ATOMS: atom_id res chain seq x y z
N MET A 1 10.76 -11.57 -0.12
CA MET A 1 9.35 -11.29 0.22
C MET A 1 9.09 -11.89 1.58
N HIS A 2 8.40 -11.20 2.47
CA HIS A 2 8.25 -11.59 3.89
C HIS A 2 7.02 -12.46 4.15
N THR A 3 6.23 -12.77 3.12
CA THR A 3 4.96 -13.52 3.20
C THR A 3 4.79 -14.49 2.05
N ASN A 4 4.01 -15.55 2.25
CA ASN A 4 3.63 -16.48 1.19
C ASN A 4 2.39 -15.98 0.42
N ASP A 5 2.63 -15.33 -0.71
CA ASP A 5 1.59 -14.83 -1.61
C ASP A 5 1.26 -15.82 -2.76
N ASN A 6 1.90 -16.99 -2.77
CA ASN A 6 1.84 -18.01 -3.83
C ASN A 6 2.13 -17.47 -5.26
N GLY A 7 3.02 -16.48 -5.38
CA GLY A 7 3.41 -15.88 -6.67
C GLY A 7 2.39 -14.90 -7.25
N HIS A 8 1.31 -14.62 -6.52
CA HIS A 8 0.25 -13.75 -7.01
C HIS A 8 0.65 -12.28 -7.05
N TYR A 9 1.62 -11.82 -6.25
CA TYR A 9 2.15 -10.46 -6.37
C TYR A 9 2.87 -10.24 -7.70
N ALA A 10 3.67 -11.21 -8.15
CA ALA A 10 4.32 -11.14 -9.46
C ALA A 10 3.28 -11.05 -10.59
N ALA A 11 2.20 -11.82 -10.49
CA ALA A 11 1.08 -11.73 -11.43
C ALA A 11 0.35 -10.36 -11.38
N THR A 12 0.20 -9.75 -10.20
CA THR A 12 -0.32 -8.38 -10.06
C THR A 12 0.55 -7.37 -10.81
N VAL A 13 1.87 -7.43 -10.60
CA VAL A 13 2.84 -6.51 -11.22
C VAL A 13 2.81 -6.65 -12.74
N ALA A 14 2.80 -7.88 -13.26
CA ALA A 14 2.72 -8.15 -14.69
C ALA A 14 1.42 -7.58 -15.31
N ALA A 15 0.27 -7.80 -14.68
CA ALA A 15 -1.00 -7.27 -15.17
C ALA A 15 -1.06 -5.73 -15.13
N ILE A 16 -0.49 -5.08 -14.10
CA ILE A 16 -0.36 -3.61 -14.08
C ILE A 16 0.51 -3.11 -15.24
N ALA A 17 1.61 -3.81 -15.55
CA ALA A 17 2.49 -3.45 -16.66
C ALA A 17 1.78 -3.52 -18.02
N GLU A 18 0.84 -4.46 -18.17
CA GLU A 18 0.00 -4.59 -19.36
C GLU A 18 -1.18 -3.62 -19.39
N ARG A 19 -1.48 -2.93 -18.27
CA ARG A 19 -2.68 -2.10 -18.03
C ARG A 19 -3.97 -2.91 -17.92
N ASP A 20 -3.87 -4.21 -17.61
CA ASP A 20 -5.02 -5.03 -17.28
C ASP A 20 -5.32 -4.94 -15.78
N TYR A 21 -6.00 -3.86 -15.40
CA TYR A 21 -6.30 -3.60 -13.99
C TYR A 21 -7.37 -4.53 -13.41
N GLU A 22 -8.21 -5.16 -14.23
CA GLU A 22 -9.11 -6.20 -13.72
C GLU A 22 -8.31 -7.44 -13.32
N ALA A 23 -7.44 -7.93 -14.22
CA ALA A 23 -6.57 -9.06 -13.91
C ALA A 23 -5.60 -8.76 -12.75
N ALA A 24 -5.08 -7.53 -12.68
CA ALA A 24 -4.25 -7.10 -11.55
C ALA A 24 -5.03 -7.12 -10.24
N GLY A 25 -6.29 -6.67 -10.26
CA GLY A 25 -7.19 -6.75 -9.11
C GLY A 25 -7.44 -8.19 -8.66
N ASP A 26 -7.63 -9.11 -9.60
CA ASP A 26 -7.85 -10.53 -9.33
C ASP A 26 -6.59 -11.20 -8.76
N ALA A 27 -5.43 -10.96 -9.35
CA ALA A 27 -4.15 -11.44 -8.85
C ALA A 27 -3.87 -10.91 -7.45
N SER A 28 -4.04 -9.60 -7.22
CA SER A 28 -3.77 -8.98 -5.93
C SER A 28 -4.75 -9.45 -4.85
N SER A 29 -5.99 -9.76 -5.25
CA SER A 29 -6.97 -10.40 -4.37
C SER A 29 -6.51 -11.77 -3.90
N ARG A 30 -5.96 -12.59 -4.80
CA ARG A 30 -5.42 -13.92 -4.46
C ARG A 30 -4.17 -13.81 -3.61
N ALA A 31 -3.29 -12.84 -3.90
CA ALA A 31 -2.12 -12.55 -3.06
C ALA A 31 -2.53 -12.24 -1.63
N GLY A 32 -3.49 -11.33 -1.45
CA GLY A 32 -4.01 -10.97 -0.13
C GLY A 32 -4.58 -12.18 0.63
N TRP A 33 -5.40 -13.00 -0.04
CA TRP A 33 -5.95 -14.20 0.58
C TRP A 33 -4.91 -15.27 0.87
N SER A 34 -3.91 -15.44 0.02
CA SER A 34 -2.80 -16.36 0.27
C SER A 34 -2.04 -15.99 1.54
N VAL A 35 -1.70 -14.70 1.69
CA VAL A 35 -1.00 -14.19 2.87
C VAL A 35 -1.83 -14.33 4.15
N LEU A 36 -3.16 -14.24 4.04
CA LEU A 36 -4.08 -14.33 5.19
C LEU A 36 -4.56 -15.76 5.49
N ALA A 37 -4.30 -16.74 4.63
CA ALA A 37 -4.82 -18.10 4.76
C ALA A 37 -3.81 -19.08 5.37
N ASP A 38 -2.55 -19.00 4.94
CA ASP A 38 -1.52 -19.98 5.33
C ASP A 38 -0.50 -19.36 6.32
N PRO A 39 -0.02 -20.14 7.29
CA PRO A 39 1.06 -19.72 8.18
C PRO A 39 2.38 -19.55 7.42
N ARG A 40 3.29 -18.79 8.01
CA ARG A 40 4.69 -18.71 7.54
C ARG A 40 5.45 -19.92 8.05
N ASP A 41 6.60 -20.19 7.43
CA ASP A 41 7.49 -21.29 7.82
C ASP A 41 7.88 -21.25 9.33
N ASP A 42 7.87 -20.07 9.95
CA ASP A 42 8.27 -19.82 11.33
C ASP A 42 7.23 -19.10 12.22
N HIS A 43 6.04 -18.78 11.71
CA HIS A 43 5.04 -17.99 12.46
C HIS A 43 3.60 -18.28 12.01
N GLU A 44 2.70 -18.56 12.95
CA GLU A 44 1.28 -18.78 12.68
C GLU A 44 0.59 -17.48 12.24
N THR A 45 -0.34 -17.56 11.29
CA THR A 45 -0.92 -16.37 10.59
C THR A 45 -1.56 -15.35 11.52
N PHE A 46 -2.20 -15.81 12.59
CA PHE A 46 -2.95 -14.98 13.53
C PHE A 46 -2.25 -14.81 14.89
N ASP A 47 -1.06 -15.38 15.05
CA ASP A 47 -0.29 -15.16 16.27
C ASP A 47 0.18 -13.72 16.30
N THR A 48 0.04 -13.10 17.49
CA THR A 48 0.51 -11.75 17.75
C THR A 48 2.00 -11.64 17.42
N ASP A 49 2.34 -10.71 16.54
CA ASP A 49 3.70 -10.44 16.10
C ASP A 49 3.98 -8.94 16.25
N ASP A 50 5.16 -8.56 16.71
CA ASP A 50 5.57 -7.17 17.00
C ASP A 50 5.90 -6.36 15.73
N ARG A 51 6.06 -7.04 14.60
CA ARG A 51 6.35 -6.48 13.26
C ARG A 51 5.09 -6.28 12.40
N GLY A 52 4.01 -6.98 12.71
CA GLY A 52 2.72 -7.01 12.01
C GLY A 52 2.83 -7.36 10.53
N THR A 53 3.60 -8.41 10.20
CA THR A 53 3.87 -8.81 8.80
C THR A 53 2.58 -9.23 8.07
N ILE A 54 1.51 -9.55 8.80
CA ILE A 54 0.16 -9.79 8.25
C ILE A 54 -0.40 -8.59 7.47
N GLY A 55 0.14 -7.39 7.69
CA GLY A 55 -0.22 -6.16 6.96
C GLY A 55 -0.02 -6.25 5.45
N ASP A 56 0.91 -7.09 4.96
CA ASP A 56 1.08 -7.33 3.53
C ASP A 56 -0.20 -7.87 2.87
N GLY A 57 -0.96 -8.72 3.58
CA GLY A 57 -2.25 -9.23 3.11
C GLY A 57 -3.26 -8.11 2.88
N LEU A 58 -3.37 -7.18 3.84
CA LEU A 58 -4.23 -6.00 3.71
C LEU A 58 -3.76 -5.07 2.59
N ARG A 59 -2.45 -4.85 2.44
CA ARG A 59 -1.88 -4.08 1.32
C ARG A 59 -2.29 -4.66 -0.02
N HIS A 60 -2.24 -5.99 -0.18
CA HIS A 60 -2.66 -6.65 -1.42
C HIS A 60 -4.17 -6.53 -1.67
N LEU A 61 -5.01 -6.65 -0.65
CA LEU A 61 -6.45 -6.44 -0.79
C LEU A 61 -6.79 -4.98 -1.15
N LEU A 62 -6.08 -4.02 -0.57
CA LEU A 62 -6.23 -2.59 -0.88
C LEU A 62 -5.79 -2.29 -2.31
N THR A 63 -4.64 -2.82 -2.72
CA THR A 63 -4.17 -2.74 -4.11
C THR A 63 -5.20 -3.33 -5.08
N ALA A 64 -5.85 -4.44 -4.72
CA ALA A 64 -6.92 -5.01 -5.53
C ALA A 64 -8.11 -4.04 -5.69
N ALA A 65 -8.56 -3.41 -4.60
CA ALA A 65 -9.64 -2.42 -4.65
C ALA A 65 -9.27 -1.23 -5.56
N LEU A 66 -8.03 -0.72 -5.46
CA LEU A 66 -7.50 0.36 -6.30
C LEU A 66 -7.47 -0.05 -7.78
N CYS A 67 -6.97 -1.24 -8.10
CA CYS A 67 -6.98 -1.76 -9.47
C CYS A 67 -8.41 -1.84 -10.03
N TYR A 68 -9.38 -2.35 -9.27
CA TYR A 68 -10.78 -2.37 -9.72
C TYR A 68 -11.36 -0.96 -9.92
N ARG A 69 -10.98 0.03 -9.10
CA ARG A 69 -11.38 1.44 -9.32
C ARG A 69 -10.85 1.97 -10.64
N VAL A 70 -9.56 1.79 -10.89
CA VAL A 70 -8.90 2.24 -12.13
C VAL A 70 -9.47 1.53 -13.36
N ALA A 71 -9.87 0.26 -13.22
CA ALA A 71 -10.59 -0.49 -14.27
C ALA A 71 -12.05 -0.03 -14.50
N GLY A 72 -12.57 0.95 -13.74
CA GLY A 72 -13.97 1.36 -13.80
C GLY A 72 -14.95 0.40 -13.11
N LEU A 73 -14.46 -0.66 -12.46
CA LEU A 73 -15.25 -1.70 -11.80
C LEU A 73 -15.62 -1.31 -10.36
N SER A 74 -16.24 -0.13 -10.19
CA SER A 74 -16.51 0.49 -8.90
C SER A 74 -17.24 -0.42 -7.91
N ALA A 75 -18.26 -1.16 -8.36
CA ALA A 75 -18.99 -2.10 -7.49
C ALA A 75 -18.11 -3.25 -6.97
N ARG A 76 -17.13 -3.70 -7.75
CA ARG A 76 -16.16 -4.74 -7.35
C ARG A 76 -15.15 -4.16 -6.37
N ALA A 77 -14.68 -2.93 -6.61
CA ALA A 77 -13.82 -2.20 -5.68
C ALA A 77 -14.50 -2.02 -4.30
N THR A 78 -15.76 -1.56 -4.27
CA THR A 78 -16.54 -1.39 -3.04
C THR A 78 -16.63 -2.70 -2.25
N ARG A 79 -17.01 -3.82 -2.90
CA ARG A 79 -17.08 -5.12 -2.23
C ARG A 79 -15.73 -5.58 -1.69
N ARG A 80 -14.66 -5.39 -2.45
CA ARG A 80 -13.29 -5.72 -2.01
C ARG A 80 -12.88 -4.89 -0.80
N ALA A 81 -13.17 -3.59 -0.82
CA ALA A 81 -12.92 -2.69 0.28
C ALA A 81 -13.72 -3.04 1.53
N THR A 82 -15.02 -3.36 1.41
CA THR A 82 -15.84 -3.81 2.54
C THR A 82 -15.27 -5.08 3.19
N GLY A 83 -14.81 -6.04 2.38
CA GLY A 83 -14.11 -7.22 2.91
C GLY A 83 -12.81 -6.86 3.63
N GLY A 84 -12.01 -5.95 3.04
CA GLY A 84 -10.78 -5.45 3.67
C GLY A 84 -11.00 -4.75 5.00
N ILE A 85 -12.08 -3.94 5.12
CA ILE A 85 -12.48 -3.29 6.37
C ILE A 85 -12.80 -4.33 7.45
N ALA A 86 -13.55 -5.38 7.10
CA ALA A 86 -13.90 -6.43 8.05
C ALA A 86 -12.65 -7.17 8.56
N VAL A 87 -11.73 -7.52 7.65
CA VAL A 87 -10.46 -8.18 8.02
C VAL A 87 -9.58 -7.26 8.87
N ALA A 88 -9.41 -5.99 8.49
CA ALA A 88 -8.61 -5.04 9.25
C ALA A 88 -9.17 -4.82 10.66
N GLY A 89 -10.49 -4.73 10.81
CA GLY A 89 -11.13 -4.61 12.12
C GLY A 89 -10.95 -5.84 13.00
N ASP A 90 -11.04 -7.05 12.43
CA ASP A 90 -10.80 -8.31 13.16
C ASP A 90 -9.35 -8.44 13.64
N LEU A 91 -8.38 -8.13 12.76
CA LEU A 91 -6.97 -8.08 13.12
C LEU A 91 -6.71 -6.99 14.19
N GLY A 92 -7.24 -5.78 14.01
CA GLY A 92 -7.10 -4.70 14.99
C GLY A 92 -7.63 -5.05 16.39
N ALA A 93 -8.69 -5.85 16.47
CA ALA A 93 -9.28 -6.28 17.74
C ALA A 93 -8.51 -7.41 18.46
N THR A 94 -7.61 -8.11 17.75
CA THR A 94 -6.93 -9.32 18.24
C THR A 94 -5.41 -9.14 18.41
N MET A 95 -4.84 -8.07 17.87
CA MET A 95 -3.38 -7.89 17.77
C MET A 95 -2.71 -7.32 19.04
N ALA A 96 -1.38 -7.37 19.03
CA ALA A 96 -0.53 -7.32 20.22
C ALA A 96 -0.48 -5.98 20.94
N THR A 97 -0.61 -4.85 20.22
CA THR A 97 -0.39 -3.51 20.80
C THR A 97 -1.43 -2.47 20.35
N PRO A 98 -1.74 -1.47 21.19
CA PRO A 98 -2.62 -0.34 20.80
C PRO A 98 -2.14 0.42 19.57
N VAL A 99 -0.82 0.55 19.39
CA VAL A 99 -0.21 1.26 18.24
C VAL A 99 -0.42 0.49 16.94
N GLN A 100 -0.34 -0.84 16.96
CA GLN A 100 -0.69 -1.66 15.79
C GLN A 100 -2.20 -1.61 15.50
N ALA A 101 -3.06 -1.62 16.52
CA ALA A 101 -4.50 -1.48 16.35
C ALA A 101 -4.86 -0.18 15.61
N ALA A 102 -4.23 0.94 15.98
CA ALA A 102 -4.37 2.22 15.25
C ALA A 102 -3.92 2.12 13.78
N CYS A 103 -2.88 1.34 13.48
CA CYS A 103 -2.47 1.09 12.09
C CYS A 103 -3.47 0.26 11.30
N PHE A 104 -4.22 -0.65 11.93
CA PHE A 104 -5.34 -1.34 11.28
C PHE A 104 -6.52 -0.40 11.02
N ASP A 105 -6.80 0.54 11.93
CA ASP A 105 -7.79 1.60 11.68
C ASP A 105 -7.40 2.48 10.49
N GLU A 106 -6.10 2.70 10.29
CA GLU A 106 -5.57 3.39 9.10
C GLU A 106 -5.91 2.63 7.80
N PHE A 107 -5.74 1.30 7.79
CA PHE A 107 -6.18 0.47 6.66
C PHE A 107 -7.70 0.56 6.44
N VAL A 108 -8.49 0.58 7.51
CA VAL A 108 -9.95 0.77 7.40
C VAL A 108 -10.27 2.09 6.69
N ALA A 109 -9.58 3.17 7.04
CA ALA A 109 -9.74 4.47 6.36
C ALA A 109 -9.30 4.40 4.88
N ASP A 110 -8.16 3.78 4.57
CA ASP A 110 -7.68 3.58 3.20
C ASP A 110 -8.67 2.78 2.35
N PHE A 111 -9.25 1.70 2.91
CA PHE A 111 -10.26 0.90 2.23
C PHE A 111 -11.54 1.70 1.99
N ARG A 112 -11.97 2.57 2.92
CA ARG A 112 -13.12 3.44 2.68
C ARG A 112 -12.89 4.32 1.44
N VAL A 113 -11.71 4.93 1.32
CA VAL A 113 -11.35 5.72 0.13
C VAL A 113 -11.33 4.85 -1.13
N ALA A 114 -10.60 3.73 -1.11
CA ALA A 114 -10.47 2.86 -2.29
C ALA A 114 -11.81 2.24 -2.73
N GLY A 115 -12.73 2.01 -1.79
CA GLY A 115 -14.06 1.48 -2.04
C GLY A 115 -15.09 2.51 -2.49
N GLY A 116 -14.77 3.82 -2.44
CA GLY A 116 -15.74 4.89 -2.62
C GLY A 116 -16.84 4.89 -1.54
N LEU A 117 -16.46 4.57 -0.30
CA LEU A 117 -17.36 4.52 0.85
C LEU A 117 -17.29 5.83 1.63
N ASP A 118 -18.41 6.20 2.26
CA ASP A 118 -18.50 7.39 3.10
C ASP A 118 -17.68 7.25 4.40
N GLY A 119 -17.42 8.38 5.06
CA GLY A 119 -16.80 8.43 6.39
C GLY A 119 -15.28 8.24 6.44
N ALA A 120 -14.58 8.25 5.30
CA ALA A 120 -13.13 8.11 5.27
C ALA A 120 -12.38 9.23 6.03
N ALA A 121 -12.86 10.49 5.92
CA ALA A 121 -12.22 11.62 6.60
C ALA A 121 -12.33 11.53 8.14
N ASP A 122 -13.50 11.11 8.63
CA ASP A 122 -13.72 10.86 10.05
C ASP A 122 -12.89 9.68 10.54
N ALA A 123 -12.77 8.64 9.72
CA ALA A 123 -11.94 7.48 10.01
C ALA A 123 -10.47 7.86 10.21
N TYR A 124 -9.86 8.61 9.28
CA TYR A 124 -8.49 9.07 9.45
C TYR A 124 -8.31 9.98 10.67
N THR A 125 -9.31 10.81 10.98
CA THR A 125 -9.26 11.68 12.16
C THR A 125 -9.28 10.85 13.44
N ALA A 126 -10.12 9.82 13.51
CA ALA A 126 -10.13 8.88 14.62
C ALA A 126 -8.82 8.09 14.72
N THR A 127 -8.25 7.66 13.59
CA THR A 127 -6.95 6.97 13.55
C THR A 127 -5.81 7.86 14.06
N ALA A 128 -5.76 9.12 13.66
CA ALA A 128 -4.74 10.06 14.15
C ALA A 128 -4.83 10.21 15.67
N GLU A 129 -6.05 10.28 16.22
CA GLU A 129 -6.25 10.33 17.68
C GLU A 129 -5.90 9.01 18.37
N ALA A 130 -6.17 7.88 17.73
CA ALA A 130 -5.79 6.56 18.24
C ALA A 130 -4.26 6.46 18.37
N TYR A 131 -3.48 6.92 17.39
CA TYR A 131 -2.02 6.97 17.49
C TYR A 131 -1.53 7.85 18.65
N ARG A 132 -2.10 9.05 18.82
CA ARG A 132 -1.74 9.94 19.94
C ARG A 132 -2.03 9.33 21.30
N THR A 133 -3.10 8.55 21.40
CA THR A 133 -3.51 7.89 22.64
C THR A 133 -2.69 6.62 22.90
N ALA A 134 -2.33 5.90 21.84
CA ALA A 134 -1.67 4.59 21.93
C ALA A 134 -0.17 4.67 22.21
N ALA A 135 0.50 5.72 21.75
CA ALA A 135 1.93 5.91 21.95
C ALA A 135 2.23 6.64 23.26
N ASP A 136 3.30 6.24 23.93
CA ASP A 136 3.81 6.86 25.15
C ASP A 136 5.31 7.17 25.04
N GLU A 137 5.90 7.76 26.08
CA GLU A 137 7.32 8.13 26.13
C GLU A 137 8.32 6.97 25.95
N THR A 138 7.86 5.71 26.04
CA THR A 138 8.67 4.51 25.83
C THR A 138 8.59 3.99 24.39
N THR A 139 7.65 4.51 23.61
CA THR A 139 7.48 4.14 22.20
C THR A 139 8.62 4.74 21.38
N ASP A 140 9.35 3.91 20.65
CA ASP A 140 10.25 4.36 19.58
C ASP A 140 9.47 4.44 18.25
N PRO A 141 9.01 5.64 17.85
CA PRO A 141 8.10 5.78 16.72
C PRO A 141 8.82 5.57 15.38
N GLN A 142 10.15 5.76 15.35
CA GLN A 142 10.96 5.53 14.14
C GLN A 142 11.10 4.03 13.87
N THR A 143 11.38 3.25 14.92
CA THR A 143 11.41 1.78 14.83
C THR A 143 10.03 1.24 14.46
N VAL A 144 8.97 1.72 15.12
CA VAL A 144 7.58 1.33 14.81
C VAL A 144 7.22 1.64 13.36
N GLY A 145 7.50 2.86 12.88
CA GLY A 145 7.22 3.28 11.51
C GLY A 145 7.95 2.45 10.45
N ALA A 146 9.06 1.81 10.81
CA ALA A 146 9.84 0.94 9.94
C ALA A 146 9.42 -0.54 10.02
N THR A 147 8.44 -0.90 10.85
CA THR A 147 7.92 -2.28 10.91
C THR A 147 7.16 -2.66 9.63
N PRO A 148 7.13 -3.95 9.26
CA PRO A 148 6.36 -4.46 8.11
C PRO A 148 4.91 -3.95 8.04
N LEU A 149 4.17 -3.88 9.14
CA LEU A 149 2.79 -3.36 9.16
C LEU A 149 2.72 -1.90 8.68
N PHE A 150 3.57 -1.04 9.24
CA PHE A 150 3.57 0.39 8.96
C PHE A 150 4.06 0.67 7.54
N LEU A 151 5.05 -0.08 7.06
CA LEU A 151 5.50 -0.04 5.67
C LEU A 151 4.39 -0.50 4.71
N ALA A 152 3.63 -1.54 5.08
CA ALA A 152 2.51 -2.02 4.29
C ALA A 152 1.38 -0.99 4.21
N ALA A 153 1.10 -0.27 5.30
CA ALA A 153 0.14 0.84 5.33
C ALA A 153 0.61 2.04 4.49
N ALA A 154 1.90 2.38 4.50
CA ALA A 154 2.45 3.49 3.72
C ALA A 154 2.47 3.24 2.20
N ALA A 155 2.71 2.00 1.78
CA ALA A 155 3.00 1.65 0.39
C ALA A 155 1.94 2.08 -0.65
N PRO A 156 0.61 1.94 -0.41
CA PRO A 156 -0.42 2.34 -1.37
C PRO A 156 -0.39 3.84 -1.69
N ALA A 157 -0.17 4.70 -0.69
CA ALA A 157 -0.10 6.15 -0.91
C ALA A 157 1.10 6.49 -1.82
N LYS A 158 2.26 5.90 -1.52
CA LYS A 158 3.46 6.03 -2.36
C LYS A 158 3.19 5.57 -3.78
N GLN A 159 2.61 4.38 -3.97
CA GLN A 159 2.29 3.83 -5.29
C GLN A 159 1.36 4.74 -6.10
N LEU A 160 0.28 5.25 -5.50
CA LEU A 160 -0.65 6.17 -6.17
C LEU A 160 0.05 7.47 -6.59
N ALA A 161 0.88 8.03 -5.71
CA ALA A 161 1.62 9.24 -6.01
C ALA A 161 2.60 9.06 -7.19
N ARG A 162 3.21 7.88 -7.33
CA ARG A 162 4.07 7.57 -8.49
C ARG A 162 3.35 7.76 -9.82
N THR A 163 2.06 7.42 -9.91
CA THR A 163 1.28 7.64 -11.14
C THR A 163 1.29 9.12 -11.54
N LEU A 164 1.15 10.01 -10.56
CA LEU A 164 0.94 11.44 -10.78
C LEU A 164 2.25 12.23 -10.89
N ASP A 165 3.37 11.62 -10.49
CA ASP A 165 4.70 12.24 -10.51
C ASP A 165 5.64 11.58 -11.53
N ASN A 166 5.13 11.30 -12.73
CA ASN A 166 5.92 10.74 -13.83
C ASN A 166 6.71 9.47 -13.42
N GLY A 167 6.10 8.64 -12.57
CA GLY A 167 6.67 7.38 -12.09
C GLY A 167 7.70 7.50 -10.95
N GLU A 168 7.99 8.69 -10.42
CA GLU A 168 8.93 8.88 -9.31
C GLU A 168 8.30 8.67 -7.94
N ILE A 169 9.14 8.53 -6.92
CA ILE A 169 8.68 8.69 -5.54
C ILE A 169 8.32 10.17 -5.35
N ALA A 170 7.04 10.45 -5.16
CA ALA A 170 6.54 11.79 -4.85
C ALA A 170 6.20 11.98 -3.37
N ILE A 171 6.29 10.91 -2.58
CA ILE A 171 5.97 10.90 -1.15
C ILE A 171 7.14 10.25 -0.43
N GLU A 172 7.87 11.07 0.28
CA GLU A 172 9.05 10.70 1.05
C GLU A 172 8.66 10.23 2.47
N TRP A 173 9.67 9.88 3.27
CA TRP A 173 9.45 9.44 4.64
C TRP A 173 8.88 10.57 5.50
N GLU A 174 9.42 11.77 5.35
CA GLU A 174 9.09 13.00 6.08
C GLU A 174 7.67 13.48 5.76
N ASP A 175 7.14 13.18 4.58
CA ASP A 175 5.73 13.49 4.25
C ASP A 175 4.74 12.65 5.06
N LEU A 176 5.16 11.46 5.51
CA LEU A 176 4.29 10.49 6.17
C LEU A 176 4.49 10.42 7.68
N HIS A 177 5.46 11.13 8.24
CA HIS A 177 5.79 11.06 9.67
C HIS A 177 6.01 12.47 10.21
N GLY A 178 5.70 12.67 11.49
CA GLY A 178 5.91 13.97 12.13
C GLY A 178 7.39 14.32 12.26
N ASP A 179 7.67 15.60 12.41
CA ASP A 179 9.05 16.12 12.46
C ASP A 179 9.77 15.83 13.79
N ASP A 180 9.01 15.60 14.88
CA ASP A 180 9.55 15.40 16.23
C ASP A 180 9.34 13.97 16.73
N PRO A 181 10.37 13.10 16.70
CA PRO A 181 10.26 11.74 17.23
C PRO A 181 10.19 11.69 18.76
N ALA A 182 10.41 12.81 19.48
CA ALA A 182 10.21 12.88 20.93
C ALA A 182 8.71 13.02 21.32
N ASP A 183 7.83 13.31 20.35
CA ASP A 183 6.38 13.19 20.47
C ASP A 183 5.89 12.00 19.62
N PRO A 184 5.99 10.76 20.12
CA PRO A 184 5.73 9.56 19.31
C PRO A 184 4.29 9.46 18.84
N GLY A 185 3.35 9.98 19.63
CA GLY A 185 1.93 10.05 19.27
C GLY A 185 1.68 10.95 18.07
N ALA A 186 2.19 12.19 18.11
CA ALA A 186 2.10 13.11 16.98
C ALA A 186 2.88 12.61 15.75
N PHE A 187 4.07 12.03 15.98
CA PHE A 187 4.92 11.47 14.93
C PHE A 187 4.19 10.42 14.09
N LEU A 188 3.53 9.45 14.75
CA LEU A 188 2.79 8.39 14.08
C LEU A 188 1.45 8.87 13.50
N ALA A 189 0.76 9.80 14.19
CA ALA A 189 -0.50 10.36 13.73
C ALA A 189 -0.38 11.12 12.39
N ALA A 190 0.78 11.71 12.10
CA ALA A 190 1.04 12.49 10.89
C ALA A 190 0.68 11.73 9.60
N ARG A 191 0.89 10.41 9.53
CA ARG A 191 0.55 9.63 8.33
C ARG A 191 -0.95 9.62 8.04
N ALA A 192 -1.77 9.40 9.07
CA ALA A 192 -3.22 9.41 8.94
C ALA A 192 -3.72 10.80 8.53
N GLU A 193 -3.10 11.86 9.06
CA GLU A 193 -3.43 13.25 8.70
C GLU A 193 -3.05 13.61 7.27
N PHE A 194 -1.87 13.18 6.82
CA PHE A 194 -1.43 13.30 5.44
C PHE A 194 -2.40 12.57 4.50
N LYS A 195 -2.71 11.30 4.80
CA LYS A 195 -3.61 10.49 3.98
C LYS A 195 -5.02 11.06 3.93
N ARG A 196 -5.55 11.58 5.04
CA ARG A 196 -6.83 12.30 5.05
C ARG A 196 -6.88 13.42 4.01
N GLN A 197 -5.78 14.15 3.85
CA GLN A 197 -5.69 15.29 2.93
C GLN A 197 -5.40 14.86 1.49
N ARG A 198 -4.60 13.81 1.29
CA ARG A 198 -4.01 13.48 -0.01
C ARG A 198 -4.56 12.21 -0.64
N PHE A 199 -4.78 11.16 0.14
CA PHE A 199 -5.11 9.82 -0.37
C PHE A 199 -6.35 9.80 -1.29
N PRO A 200 -7.48 10.46 -0.96
CA PRO A 200 -8.61 10.56 -1.89
C PRO A 200 -8.25 11.18 -3.23
N SER A 201 -7.54 12.31 -3.22
CA SER A 201 -7.14 13.00 -4.45
C SER A 201 -6.17 12.18 -5.31
N LEU A 202 -5.31 11.37 -4.68
CA LEU A 202 -4.40 10.47 -5.38
C LEU A 202 -5.14 9.31 -6.06
N VAL A 203 -6.16 8.76 -5.38
CA VAL A 203 -7.04 7.73 -5.95
C VAL A 203 -7.83 8.29 -7.13
N ASP A 204 -8.48 9.45 -6.94
CA ASP A 204 -9.27 10.09 -8.00
C ASP A 204 -8.41 10.45 -9.21
N GLY A 205 -7.17 10.91 -8.99
CA GLY A 205 -6.20 11.15 -10.06
C GLY A 205 -5.87 9.89 -10.86
N CYS A 206 -5.56 8.78 -10.20
CA CYS A 206 -5.29 7.50 -10.88
C CYS A 206 -6.51 7.00 -11.66
N VAL A 207 -7.73 7.16 -11.12
CA VAL A 207 -8.98 6.79 -11.80
C VAL A 207 -9.22 7.66 -13.03
N ALA A 208 -9.00 8.98 -12.92
CA ALA A 208 -9.17 9.91 -14.03
C ALA A 208 -8.19 9.64 -15.17
N GLU A 209 -6.93 9.35 -14.84
CA GLU A 209 -5.90 8.97 -15.83
C GLU A 209 -6.08 7.55 -16.38
N GLY A 210 -6.89 6.72 -15.72
CA GLY A 210 -7.02 5.30 -16.06
C GLY A 210 -5.70 4.54 -15.87
N VAL A 211 -4.84 5.02 -14.96
CA VAL A 211 -3.50 4.49 -14.75
C VAL A 211 -3.18 4.30 -13.27
N LEU A 212 -2.59 3.16 -12.94
CA LEU A 212 -1.89 2.91 -11.69
C LEU A 212 -0.47 2.46 -12.02
N ALA A 213 0.53 3.13 -11.45
CA ALA A 213 1.91 2.69 -11.55
C ALA A 213 2.11 1.33 -10.86
N ALA A 214 3.05 0.52 -11.35
CA ALA A 214 3.48 -0.66 -10.60
C ALA A 214 4.07 -0.23 -9.25
N PRO A 215 4.13 -1.09 -8.23
CA PRO A 215 4.92 -0.81 -7.03
C PRO A 215 6.39 -0.55 -7.39
N ARG A 216 7.07 0.24 -6.55
CA ARG A 216 8.51 0.48 -6.72
C ARG A 216 9.29 -0.68 -6.10
N GLY A 217 10.23 -1.23 -6.86
CA GLY A 217 11.21 -2.20 -6.39
C GLY A 217 12.61 -1.57 -6.37
N THR A 218 13.60 -2.33 -6.83
CA THR A 218 14.96 -1.80 -7.05
C THR A 218 14.96 -0.95 -8.30
N THR A 219 15.68 0.18 -8.29
CA THR A 219 15.65 1.14 -9.40
C THR A 219 17.04 1.56 -9.85
N GLU A 220 17.22 1.79 -11.15
CA GLU A 220 18.42 2.40 -11.71
C GLU A 220 18.01 3.49 -12.72
N TYR A 221 18.78 4.57 -12.72
CA TYR A 221 18.48 5.78 -13.49
C TYR A 221 19.44 5.92 -14.66
N ALA A 222 18.93 6.41 -15.79
CA ALA A 222 19.70 6.69 -16.99
C ALA A 222 20.61 5.52 -17.43
N THR A 223 20.11 4.29 -17.37
CA THR A 223 20.84 3.07 -17.73
C THR A 223 21.26 3.08 -19.19
N ASP A 224 22.45 2.63 -19.55
CA ASP A 224 22.89 2.49 -20.97
C ASP A 224 22.38 1.21 -21.64
N HIS A 225 21.79 0.31 -20.87
CA HIS A 225 21.46 -1.06 -21.28
C HIS A 225 19.96 -1.38 -21.26
N HIS A 226 19.08 -0.42 -20.89
CA HIS A 226 17.63 -0.55 -21.07
C HIS A 226 17.03 0.73 -21.69
N ARG A 227 15.96 0.57 -22.47
CA ARG A 227 15.16 1.70 -22.95
C ARG A 227 13.71 1.30 -23.12
N CYS A 228 12.81 2.02 -22.46
CA CYS A 228 11.38 1.77 -22.56
C CYS A 228 10.87 2.07 -23.97
N PRO A 229 10.25 1.11 -24.68
CA PRO A 229 9.72 1.35 -26.02
C PRO A 229 8.51 2.30 -26.01
N ALA A 230 7.79 2.41 -24.89
CA ALA A 230 6.57 3.21 -24.80
C ALA A 230 6.85 4.72 -24.59
N CYS A 231 7.84 5.09 -23.78
CA CYS A 231 8.13 6.50 -23.47
C CYS A 231 9.58 6.92 -23.72
N GLY A 232 10.46 6.00 -24.13
CA GLY A 232 11.87 6.27 -24.41
C GLY A 232 12.75 6.47 -23.18
N SER A 233 12.20 6.41 -21.95
CA SER A 233 12.98 6.52 -20.71
C SER A 233 14.00 5.38 -20.59
N ARG A 234 15.11 5.70 -19.93
CA ARG A 234 16.20 4.77 -19.58
C ARG A 234 16.21 4.41 -18.08
N ASP A 235 15.19 4.83 -17.35
CA ASP A 235 15.05 4.57 -15.93
C ASP A 235 14.27 3.27 -15.71
N VAL A 236 14.82 2.37 -14.90
CA VAL A 236 14.35 1.00 -14.72
C VAL A 236 13.84 0.80 -13.30
N ASN A 237 12.80 -0.01 -13.19
CA ASN A 237 12.21 -0.51 -11.97
C ASN A 237 12.16 -2.05 -12.05
N TRP A 238 13.05 -2.72 -11.33
CA TRP A 238 13.00 -4.17 -11.13
C TRP A 238 12.09 -4.48 -9.97
N ILE A 239 10.97 -5.12 -10.25
CA ILE A 239 9.98 -5.42 -9.24
C ILE A 239 9.35 -6.78 -9.49
N ALA A 240 9.31 -7.61 -8.45
CA ALA A 240 8.95 -9.03 -8.55
C ALA A 240 9.76 -9.69 -9.69
N ASP A 241 9.09 -10.37 -10.62
CA ASP A 241 9.71 -11.02 -11.78
C ASP A 241 9.67 -10.15 -13.05
N SER A 242 9.49 -8.83 -12.90
CA SER A 242 9.32 -7.88 -14.01
C SER A 242 10.40 -6.80 -14.04
N THR A 243 10.86 -6.49 -15.25
CA THR A 243 11.71 -5.32 -15.54
C THR A 243 10.85 -4.26 -16.23
N LEU A 244 10.50 -3.22 -15.49
CA LEU A 244 9.57 -2.18 -15.95
C LEU A 244 10.26 -0.83 -16.08
N CYS A 245 9.74 0.03 -16.95
CA CYS A 245 10.09 1.43 -16.98
C CYS A 245 9.67 2.10 -15.68
N LEU A 246 10.59 2.81 -15.03
CA LEU A 246 10.27 3.55 -13.80
C LEU A 246 9.19 4.61 -14.04
N ARG A 247 9.18 5.23 -15.22
CA ARG A 247 8.29 6.36 -15.55
C ARG A 247 6.86 5.95 -15.84
N CYS A 248 6.69 5.00 -16.76
CA CYS A 248 5.35 4.63 -17.24
C CYS A 248 4.90 3.23 -16.80
N SER A 249 5.73 2.48 -16.06
CA SER A 249 5.45 1.10 -15.62
C SER A 249 5.20 0.08 -16.74
N ARG A 250 5.46 0.42 -18.01
CA ARG A 250 5.46 -0.55 -19.12
C ARG A 250 6.72 -1.41 -19.09
N PRO A 251 6.69 -2.65 -19.62
CA PRO A 251 7.89 -3.46 -19.79
C PRO A 251 9.00 -2.69 -20.52
N THR A 252 10.25 -2.96 -20.13
CA THR A 252 11.43 -2.44 -20.84
C THR A 252 12.32 -3.61 -21.23
N ASP A 253 12.87 -3.53 -22.44
CA ASP A 253 13.77 -4.55 -22.97
C ASP A 253 15.23 -4.15 -22.73
N PRO A 254 16.13 -5.14 -22.54
CA PRO A 254 17.57 -4.92 -22.69
C PRO A 254 17.87 -4.40 -24.11
N GLN A 255 18.80 -3.46 -24.22
CA GLN A 255 19.30 -2.96 -25.51
C GLN A 255 20.31 -3.91 -26.16
#